data_AF-A0A0U1NQ24-F1
#
_entry.id   AF-A0A0U1NQ24-F1
#
_cell.length_a   1.000
_cell.length_b   1.000
_cell.length_c   1.000
_cell.angle_alpha   90.00
_cell.angle_beta   90.00
_cell.angle_gamma   90.00
#
_symmetry.space_group_name_H-M   'P 1'
#
loop_
_entity.id
_entity.type
_entity.pdbx_description
1 polymer ?
#
loop_
_entity_poly.entity_id
_entity_poly.type
_entity_poly.pdbx_seq_one_letter_code
_entity_poly.pdbx_strand_id
1 'polypeptide(L)'
;MQTGPLNLITDVAGLKVGNAQDDTLKSGSTVLCADASFTASVHVMGGAPGTRETDLLAPDKTVAAVDALVLSGGSAFGLDACSGVMDALYADGRGYAVGDARVPLVPGAILFDLLNGGDKNWADNPYRSLGTEAYANASTSFALGSIGAGTGALTGREKGGLGSASMVIEG
;
A
#
# COMPACT_ATOMS: atom_id res chain seq x y z
N MET A 1 -25.03 11.46 -9.77
CA MET A 1 -23.72 10.82 -9.56
C MET A 1 -23.91 9.33 -9.75
N GLN A 2 -23.18 8.73 -10.70
CA GLN A 2 -23.23 7.30 -10.96
C GLN A 2 -21.95 6.66 -10.43
N THR A 3 -22.07 5.64 -9.58
CA THR A 3 -20.90 4.88 -9.11
C THR A 3 -20.34 4.01 -10.23
N GLY A 4 -19.07 3.62 -10.12
CA GLY A 4 -18.55 2.53 -10.93
C GLY A 4 -19.22 1.19 -10.57
N PRO A 5 -19.03 0.16 -11.41
CA PRO A 5 -19.71 -1.13 -11.24
C PRO A 5 -19.32 -1.88 -9.95
N LEU A 6 -18.08 -1.73 -9.47
CA LEU A 6 -17.63 -2.34 -8.22
C LEU A 6 -17.78 -1.40 -7.03
N ASN A 7 -17.90 -0.09 -7.28
CA ASN A 7 -17.74 0.96 -6.29
C ASN A 7 -16.38 0.84 -5.55
N LEU A 8 -15.34 0.43 -6.29
CA LEU A 8 -13.98 0.23 -5.80
C LEU A 8 -13.00 1.09 -6.60
N ILE A 9 -11.83 1.41 -6.02
CA ILE A 9 -10.76 2.13 -6.72
C ILE A 9 -10.30 1.42 -7.99
N THR A 10 -10.46 0.09 -8.02
CA THR A 10 -10.18 -0.80 -9.16
C THR A 10 -11.21 -0.71 -10.28
N ASP A 11 -12.26 0.11 -10.14
CA ASP A 11 -13.07 0.54 -11.28
C ASP A 11 -12.25 1.41 -12.26
N VAL A 12 -11.13 1.99 -11.80
CA VAL A 12 -10.11 2.56 -12.68
C VAL A 12 -9.34 1.41 -13.34
N ALA A 13 -9.50 1.27 -14.65
CA ALA A 13 -8.94 0.16 -15.41
C ALA A 13 -7.42 0.01 -15.21
N GLY A 14 -6.98 -1.23 -14.99
CA GLY A 14 -5.58 -1.60 -14.78
C GLY A 14 -5.11 -1.55 -13.34
N LEU A 15 -5.82 -0.87 -12.43
CA LEU A 15 -5.50 -0.90 -11.01
C LEU A 15 -5.89 -2.22 -10.37
N LYS A 16 -5.04 -2.68 -9.45
CA LYS A 16 -5.23 -3.85 -8.60
C LYS A 16 -4.91 -3.47 -7.16
N VAL A 17 -5.61 -4.08 -6.22
CA VAL A 17 -5.35 -3.95 -4.78
C VAL A 17 -5.23 -5.33 -4.18
N GLY A 18 -4.20 -5.52 -3.36
CA GLY A 18 -3.98 -6.75 -2.61
C GLY A 18 -3.74 -6.47 -1.14
N ASN A 19 -4.10 -7.43 -0.29
CA ASN A 19 -4.05 -7.30 1.16
C ASN A 19 -3.40 -8.54 1.76
N ALA A 20 -2.68 -8.33 2.85
CA ALA A 20 -2.22 -9.39 3.73
C ALA A 20 -2.25 -8.90 5.18
N GLN A 21 -2.52 -9.80 6.11
CA GLN A 21 -2.62 -9.47 7.53
C GLN A 21 -2.21 -10.64 8.41
N ASP A 22 -1.81 -10.31 9.62
CA ASP A 22 -1.64 -11.25 10.71
C ASP A 22 -2.62 -10.87 11.83
N ASP A 23 -3.57 -11.77 12.11
CA ASP A 23 -4.61 -11.58 13.11
C ASP A 23 -4.08 -11.65 14.55
N THR A 24 -2.96 -12.34 14.77
CA THR A 24 -2.26 -12.40 16.06
C THR A 24 -1.55 -11.08 16.33
N LEU A 25 -0.85 -10.57 15.30
CA LEU A 25 -0.27 -9.23 15.27
C LEU A 25 -1.34 -8.14 15.33
N LYS A 26 -2.55 -8.43 14.83
CA LYS A 26 -3.63 -7.47 14.54
C LYS A 26 -3.18 -6.34 13.63
N SER A 27 -2.37 -6.62 12.63
CA SER A 27 -1.87 -5.62 11.69
C SER A 27 -1.74 -6.23 10.31
N GLY A 28 -1.45 -5.41 9.31
CA GLY A 28 -1.36 -5.85 7.93
C GLY A 28 -0.87 -4.77 6.99
N SER A 29 -0.82 -5.13 5.72
CA SER A 29 -0.39 -4.27 4.62
C SER A 29 -1.36 -4.37 3.46
N THR A 30 -1.52 -3.27 2.74
CA THR A 30 -2.33 -3.14 1.53
C THR A 30 -1.45 -2.57 0.43
N VAL A 31 -1.45 -3.21 -0.72
CA VAL A 31 -0.67 -2.81 -1.89
C VAL A 31 -1.62 -2.41 -3.00
N LEU A 32 -1.42 -1.22 -3.57
CA LEU A 32 -2.03 -0.82 -4.83
C LEU A 32 -0.98 -0.91 -5.93
N CYS A 33 -1.27 -1.65 -6.98
CA CYS A 33 -0.38 -1.79 -8.14
C CYS A 33 -1.19 -1.81 -9.44
N ALA A 34 -0.49 -1.91 -10.56
CA ALA A 34 -1.08 -2.12 -11.88
C ALA A 34 -0.15 -3.01 -12.71
N ASP A 35 -0.60 -3.45 -13.89
CA ASP A 35 0.22 -4.26 -14.81
C ASP A 35 1.41 -3.46 -15.38
N ALA A 36 1.32 -2.14 -15.39
CA ALA A 36 2.39 -1.21 -15.75
C ALA A 36 2.66 -0.20 -14.63
N SER A 37 3.81 0.47 -14.66
CA SER A 37 4.07 1.62 -13.78
C SER A 37 3.08 2.76 -14.07
N PHE A 38 2.71 3.51 -13.05
CA PHE A 38 1.75 4.62 -13.16
C PHE A 38 2.30 5.91 -12.53
N THR A 39 1.89 7.05 -13.06
CA THR A 39 2.22 8.36 -12.50
C THR A 39 1.55 8.54 -11.14
N ALA A 40 2.30 9.03 -10.16
CA ALA A 40 1.81 9.29 -8.81
C ALA A 40 2.37 10.62 -8.27
N SER A 41 1.64 11.22 -7.35
CA SER A 41 2.08 12.36 -6.54
C SER A 41 1.58 12.17 -5.11
N VAL A 42 2.17 12.89 -4.14
CA VAL A 42 1.82 12.76 -2.73
C VAL A 42 1.67 14.12 -2.07
N HIS A 43 0.74 14.22 -1.13
CA HIS A 43 0.55 15.38 -0.28
C HIS A 43 0.37 14.92 1.18
N VAL A 44 1.33 15.26 2.03
CA VAL A 44 1.37 14.82 3.43
C VAL A 44 0.94 15.97 4.33
N MET A 45 -0.20 15.81 4.98
CA MET A 45 -0.81 16.86 5.81
C MET A 45 -0.70 16.61 7.32
N GLY A 46 -0.47 15.36 7.74
CA GLY A 46 -0.34 15.00 9.15
C GLY A 46 1.00 15.51 9.73
N GLY A 47 0.98 15.93 11.00
CA GLY A 47 2.17 16.50 11.67
C GLY A 47 3.24 15.48 12.09
N ALA A 48 2.94 14.18 12.06
CA ALA A 48 3.86 13.10 12.41
C ALA A 48 3.79 11.97 11.36
N PRO A 49 4.25 12.22 10.12
CA PRO A 49 4.16 11.23 9.06
C PRO A 49 5.22 10.13 9.22
N GLY A 50 4.86 8.92 8.82
CA GLY A 50 5.80 7.86 8.51
C GLY A 50 5.65 7.49 7.05
N THR A 51 6.65 7.79 6.24
CA THR A 51 6.60 7.60 4.79
C THR A 51 7.92 7.06 4.27
N ARG A 52 7.86 6.45 3.08
CA ARG A 52 9.01 6.01 2.29
C ARG A 52 8.87 6.56 0.89
N GLU A 53 9.98 7.01 0.31
CA GLU A 53 10.09 7.36 -1.11
C GLU A 53 9.09 8.44 -1.55
N THR A 54 8.73 9.38 -0.67
CA THR A 54 7.80 10.47 -1.02
C THR A 54 8.48 11.59 -1.82
N ASP A 55 9.77 11.84 -1.61
CA ASP A 55 10.49 12.92 -2.30
C ASP A 55 10.57 12.71 -3.82
N LEU A 56 10.63 11.46 -4.28
CA LEU A 56 10.65 11.14 -5.72
C LEU A 56 9.33 11.44 -6.43
N LEU A 57 8.22 11.56 -5.67
CA LEU A 57 6.89 11.86 -6.18
C LEU A 57 6.65 13.36 -6.41
N ALA A 58 7.63 14.21 -6.12
CA ALA A 58 7.53 15.62 -6.42
C ALA A 58 7.60 15.84 -7.96
N PRO A 59 6.76 16.71 -8.55
CA PRO A 59 6.68 16.90 -10.01
C PRO A 59 7.98 17.39 -10.68
N ASP A 60 8.93 17.91 -9.89
CA ASP A 60 10.22 18.39 -10.36
C ASP A 60 11.31 17.29 -10.39
N LYS A 61 10.97 16.05 -10.02
CA LYS A 61 11.92 14.91 -10.05
C LYS A 61 11.90 14.18 -11.39
N THR A 62 12.95 13.40 -11.63
CA THR A 62 13.18 12.69 -12.89
C THR A 62 12.34 11.44 -13.06
N VAL A 63 11.78 10.90 -11.98
CA VAL A 63 10.92 9.72 -12.02
C VAL A 63 9.51 10.15 -12.42
N ALA A 64 9.01 9.62 -13.53
CA ALA A 64 7.66 9.92 -14.03
C ALA A 64 6.57 8.96 -13.54
N ALA A 65 6.95 7.76 -13.07
CA ALA A 65 6.04 6.70 -12.70
C ALA A 65 6.64 5.78 -11.63
N VAL A 66 5.77 5.16 -10.83
CA VAL A 66 6.09 4.18 -9.78
C VAL A 66 5.40 2.85 -10.06
N ASP A 67 5.86 1.78 -9.42
CA ASP A 67 5.38 0.42 -9.71
C ASP A 67 4.22 -0.02 -8.81
N ALA A 68 4.24 0.44 -7.56
CA ALA A 68 3.22 0.15 -6.56
C ALA A 68 3.19 1.23 -5.47
N LEU A 69 2.08 1.30 -4.72
CA LEU A 69 1.94 2.08 -3.50
C LEU A 69 1.61 1.15 -2.33
N VAL A 70 2.20 1.40 -1.17
CA VAL A 70 1.99 0.58 0.03
C VAL A 70 1.38 1.38 1.17
N LEU A 71 0.31 0.85 1.73
CA LEU A 71 -0.22 1.27 3.03
C LEU A 71 0.05 0.15 4.03
N SER A 72 0.53 0.47 5.22
CA SER A 72 0.79 -0.56 6.24
C SER A 72 0.48 -0.08 7.66
N GLY A 73 0.09 -1.01 8.52
CA GLY A 73 0.18 -0.81 9.98
C GLY A 73 1.63 -0.86 10.46
N GLY A 74 1.84 -0.95 11.77
CA GLY A 74 3.16 -1.16 12.37
C GLY A 74 3.97 0.09 12.67
N SER A 75 3.42 1.28 12.46
CA SER A 75 4.19 2.52 12.52
C SER A 75 5.44 2.41 11.63
N ALA A 76 6.58 2.99 12.03
CA ALA A 76 7.81 3.00 11.23
C ALA A 76 8.32 1.59 10.84
N PHE A 77 8.03 0.54 11.62
CA PHE A 77 8.37 -0.85 11.25
C PHE A 77 7.65 -1.29 9.97
N GLY A 78 6.42 -0.79 9.77
CA GLY A 78 5.59 -1.04 8.59
C GLY A 78 6.20 -0.58 7.27
N LEU A 79 7.16 0.35 7.29
CA LEU A 79 7.82 0.82 6.08
C LEU A 79 8.63 -0.30 5.38
N ASP A 80 8.97 -1.38 6.09
CA ASP A 80 9.64 -2.55 5.52
C ASP A 80 8.71 -3.38 4.61
N ALA A 81 7.39 -3.20 4.70
CA ALA A 81 6.45 -3.78 3.73
C ALA A 81 6.77 -3.34 2.30
N CYS A 82 7.24 -2.10 2.11
CA CYS A 82 7.68 -1.61 0.81
C CYS A 82 8.85 -2.42 0.26
N SER A 83 9.78 -2.85 1.13
CA SER A 83 10.91 -3.69 0.70
C SER A 83 10.45 -5.07 0.24
N GLY A 84 9.46 -5.69 0.91
CA GLY A 84 8.90 -6.96 0.44
C GLY A 84 8.20 -6.85 -0.91
N VAL A 85 7.54 -5.71 -1.17
CA VAL A 85 6.92 -5.41 -2.47
C VAL A 85 7.98 -5.13 -3.54
N MET A 86 9.05 -4.39 -3.21
CA MET A 86 10.19 -4.17 -4.12
C MET A 86 10.84 -5.49 -4.54
N ASP A 87 11.11 -6.40 -3.59
CA ASP A 87 11.74 -7.69 -3.89
C ASP A 87 10.84 -8.52 -4.83
N ALA A 88 9.52 -8.52 -4.61
CA ALA A 88 8.56 -9.21 -5.46
C ALA A 88 8.47 -8.60 -6.87
N LEU A 89 8.38 -7.28 -6.98
CA LEU A 89 8.41 -6.57 -8.26
C LEU A 89 9.71 -6.82 -9.03
N TYR A 90 10.85 -6.84 -8.35
CA TYR A 90 12.14 -7.13 -8.97
C TYR A 90 12.18 -8.56 -9.53
N ALA A 91 11.65 -9.54 -8.79
CA ALA A 91 11.52 -10.92 -9.25
C ALA A 91 10.62 -11.04 -10.49
N ASP A 92 9.59 -10.20 -10.61
CA ASP A 92 8.73 -10.08 -11.79
C ASP A 92 9.39 -9.32 -12.97
N GLY A 93 10.65 -8.89 -12.82
CA GLY A 93 11.35 -8.08 -13.83
C GLY A 93 10.80 -6.67 -13.98
N ARG A 94 10.09 -6.15 -12.95
CA ARG A 94 9.53 -4.80 -12.92
C ARG A 94 10.45 -3.81 -12.20
N GLY A 95 10.23 -2.53 -12.47
CA GLY A 95 11.03 -1.44 -11.91
C GLY A 95 11.63 -0.50 -12.95
N TYR A 96 12.10 0.64 -12.46
CA TYR A 96 12.76 1.68 -13.22
C TYR A 96 14.14 1.22 -13.72
N ALA A 97 14.40 1.39 -15.01
CA ALA A 97 15.68 0.99 -15.61
C ALA A 97 16.73 2.10 -15.47
N VAL A 98 17.89 1.74 -14.91
CA VAL A 98 19.08 2.61 -14.80
C VAL A 98 20.25 1.90 -15.46
N GLY A 99 20.42 2.13 -16.77
CA GLY A 99 21.29 1.29 -17.59
C GLY A 99 20.80 -0.16 -17.54
N ASP A 100 21.69 -1.08 -17.16
CA ASP A 100 21.36 -2.51 -17.01
C ASP A 100 20.72 -2.85 -15.65
N ALA A 101 20.72 -1.92 -14.70
CA ALA A 101 20.09 -2.12 -13.40
C ALA A 101 18.58 -1.86 -13.47
N ARG A 102 17.84 -2.57 -12.64
CA ARG A 102 16.39 -2.40 -12.48
C ARG A 102 16.05 -2.15 -11.01
N VAL A 103 15.32 -1.07 -10.76
CA VAL A 103 15.00 -0.59 -9.40
C VAL A 103 13.50 -0.34 -9.29
N PRO A 104 12.72 -1.25 -8.67
CA PRO A 104 11.33 -0.99 -8.36
C PRO A 104 11.17 0.26 -7.49
N LEU A 105 10.17 1.09 -7.79
CA LEU A 105 9.87 2.29 -7.01
C LEU A 105 8.56 2.08 -6.28
N VAL A 106 8.63 2.03 -4.95
CA VAL A 106 7.50 1.63 -4.08
C VAL A 106 7.33 2.63 -2.93
N PRO A 107 6.72 3.79 -3.21
CA PRO A 107 6.33 4.72 -2.16
C PRO A 107 5.33 4.09 -1.20
N GLY A 108 5.42 4.47 0.07
CA GLY A 108 4.50 3.97 1.07
C GLY A 108 4.28 4.91 2.24
N ALA A 109 3.20 4.64 2.96
CA ALA A 109 2.82 5.35 4.17
C ALA A 109 2.31 4.37 5.23
N ILE A 110 2.51 4.72 6.49
CA ILE A 110 2.13 3.87 7.62
C ILE A 110 1.07 4.51 8.51
N LEU A 111 0.38 3.66 9.26
CA LEU A 111 -0.42 4.06 10.41
C LEU A 111 0.10 3.40 11.69
N PHE A 112 -0.27 3.99 12.84
CA PHE A 112 0.07 3.45 14.14
C PHE A 112 -1.04 2.53 14.64
N ASP A 113 -0.74 1.24 14.79
CA ASP A 113 -1.62 0.23 15.39
C ASP A 113 -0.90 -0.66 16.42
N LEU A 114 0.29 -0.24 16.89
CA LEU A 114 1.11 -1.03 17.81
C LEU A 114 0.45 -1.27 19.18
N LEU A 115 -0.53 -0.45 19.57
CA LEU A 115 -1.23 -0.52 20.86
C LEU A 115 -2.66 -1.07 20.74
N ASN A 116 -2.93 -1.92 19.75
CA ASN A 116 -4.24 -2.51 19.50
C ASN A 116 -4.49 -3.86 20.22
N GLY A 117 -3.56 -4.27 21.09
CA GLY A 117 -3.65 -5.51 21.87
C GLY A 117 -3.46 -6.79 21.04
N GLY A 118 -2.79 -6.73 19.89
CA GLY A 118 -2.18 -7.91 19.25
C GLY A 118 -0.77 -8.16 19.78
N ASP A 119 -0.21 -9.34 19.56
CA ASP A 119 1.16 -9.68 19.99
C ASP A 119 2.19 -8.83 19.22
N LYS A 120 3.03 -8.10 19.96
CA LYS A 120 4.10 -7.26 19.40
C LYS A 120 5.50 -7.77 19.71
N ASN A 121 5.62 -8.97 20.27
CA ASN A 121 6.88 -9.57 20.68
C ASN A 121 7.47 -10.46 19.58
N TRP A 122 7.66 -9.89 18.39
CA TRP A 122 8.34 -10.57 17.28
C TRP A 122 9.86 -10.43 17.40
N ALA A 123 10.59 -11.44 16.93
CA ALA A 123 12.05 -11.37 16.81
C ALA A 123 12.50 -10.63 15.54
N ASP A 124 11.80 -10.90 14.43
CA ASP A 124 12.05 -10.30 13.12
C ASP A 124 10.86 -9.42 12.70
N ASN A 125 11.12 -8.37 11.92
CA ASN A 125 10.08 -7.45 11.46
C ASN A 125 9.08 -8.17 10.51
N PRO A 126 7.79 -8.31 10.87
CA PRO A 126 6.83 -9.09 10.08
C PRO A 126 6.34 -8.35 8.82
N TYR A 127 6.55 -7.04 8.73
CA TYR A 127 5.91 -6.23 7.70
C TYR A 127 6.46 -6.48 6.29
N ARG A 128 7.72 -6.92 6.15
CA ARG A 128 8.27 -7.33 4.85
C ARG A 128 7.46 -8.44 4.20
N SER A 129 7.23 -9.54 4.92
CA SER A 129 6.46 -10.67 4.40
C SER A 129 5.02 -10.30 4.10
N LEU A 130 4.40 -9.46 4.95
CA LEU A 130 3.06 -8.92 4.72
C LEU A 130 3.00 -8.08 3.43
N GLY A 131 4.04 -7.28 3.14
CA GLY A 131 4.14 -6.55 1.88
C GLY A 131 4.21 -7.48 0.66
N THR A 132 5.09 -8.48 0.70
CA THR A 132 5.24 -9.48 -0.37
C THR A 132 3.92 -10.23 -0.62
N GLU A 133 3.26 -10.70 0.44
CA GLU A 133 1.99 -11.42 0.33
C GLU A 133 0.87 -10.52 -0.18
N ALA A 134 0.79 -9.28 0.29
CA ALA A 134 -0.21 -8.32 -0.17
C ALA A 134 -0.06 -8.04 -1.67
N TYR A 135 1.17 -7.93 -2.20
CA TYR A 135 1.40 -7.80 -3.64
C TYR A 135 0.97 -9.05 -4.41
N ALA A 136 1.30 -10.25 -3.92
CA ALA A 136 0.88 -11.51 -4.54
C ALA A 136 -0.65 -11.69 -4.59
N ASN A 137 -1.36 -11.12 -3.60
CA ASN A 137 -2.82 -11.15 -3.50
C ASN A 137 -3.53 -10.05 -4.32
N ALA A 138 -2.81 -9.27 -5.14
CA ALA A 138 -3.39 -8.13 -5.84
C ALA A 138 -4.43 -8.54 -6.91
N SER A 139 -5.63 -7.98 -6.79
CA SER A 139 -6.79 -8.30 -7.64
C SER A 139 -7.64 -7.06 -7.93
N THR A 140 -8.53 -7.15 -8.91
CA THR A 140 -9.54 -6.12 -9.18
C THR A 140 -10.69 -6.14 -8.17
N SER A 141 -10.89 -7.25 -7.46
CA SER A 141 -11.84 -7.36 -6.35
C SER A 141 -11.09 -7.68 -5.06
N PHE A 142 -11.38 -6.94 -3.99
CA PHE A 142 -10.71 -7.07 -2.70
C PHE A 142 -11.67 -6.74 -1.56
N ALA A 143 -11.41 -7.31 -0.39
CA ALA A 143 -12.23 -7.09 0.80
C ALA A 143 -11.94 -5.73 1.46
N LEU A 144 -12.96 -5.16 2.10
CA LEU A 144 -12.91 -3.89 2.84
C LEU A 144 -13.10 -4.15 4.35
N GLY A 145 -12.93 -3.11 5.15
CA GLY A 145 -13.06 -3.19 6.61
C GLY A 145 -11.75 -3.53 7.30
N SER A 146 -11.77 -4.47 8.26
CA SER A 146 -10.58 -4.83 9.05
C SER A 146 -9.63 -5.76 8.29
N ILE A 147 -9.20 -5.31 7.11
CA ILE A 147 -8.41 -6.06 6.14
C ILE A 147 -7.14 -5.31 5.78
N GLY A 148 -6.02 -6.02 5.64
CA GLY A 148 -4.73 -5.46 5.22
C GLY A 148 -4.24 -4.36 6.17
N ALA A 149 -3.88 -3.18 5.65
CA ALA A 149 -3.53 -2.04 6.48
C ALA A 149 -4.66 -1.62 7.45
N GLY A 150 -5.91 -1.97 7.14
CA GLY A 150 -7.09 -1.70 7.97
C GLY A 150 -7.26 -2.63 9.17
N THR A 151 -6.52 -3.74 9.27
CA THR A 151 -6.68 -4.76 10.33
C THR A 151 -6.58 -4.12 11.72
N GLY A 152 -5.50 -3.39 11.98
CA GLY A 152 -5.27 -2.71 13.25
C GLY A 152 -5.83 -1.29 13.36
N ALA A 153 -6.41 -0.76 12.28
CA ALA A 153 -6.82 0.64 12.20
C ALA A 153 -7.99 0.98 13.14
N LEU A 154 -7.92 2.18 13.71
CA LEU A 154 -8.97 2.81 14.52
C LEU A 154 -9.28 4.20 13.97
N THR A 155 -10.54 4.62 14.11
CA THR A 155 -10.98 5.99 13.85
C THR A 155 -11.55 6.57 15.14
N GLY A 156 -10.76 7.42 15.81
CA GLY A 156 -11.06 7.79 17.19
C GLY A 156 -11.01 6.57 18.10
N ARG A 157 -12.14 6.22 18.73
CA ARG A 157 -12.26 5.04 19.59
C ARG A 157 -12.94 3.85 18.91
N GLU A 158 -13.39 4.02 17.67
CA GLU A 158 -14.15 3.01 16.95
C GLU A 158 -13.25 2.19 16.03
N LYS A 159 -13.69 0.97 15.71
CA LYS A 159 -12.98 0.13 14.75
C LYS A 159 -13.00 0.80 13.37
N GLY A 160 -11.80 1.11 12.87
CA GLY A 160 -11.60 1.61 11.52
C GLY A 160 -11.37 0.46 10.53
N GLY A 161 -10.93 0.81 9.33
CA GLY A 161 -10.61 -0.18 8.30
C GLY A 161 -10.31 0.42 6.94
N LEU A 162 -10.03 -0.46 5.99
CA LEU A 162 -9.90 -0.13 4.58
C LEU A 162 -11.29 0.22 4.01
N GLY A 163 -11.36 1.33 3.28
CA GLY A 163 -12.54 1.77 2.57
C GLY A 163 -12.22 2.08 1.11
N SER A 164 -13.22 2.01 0.25
CA SER A 164 -13.09 2.34 -1.17
C SER A 164 -14.42 2.83 -1.72
N ALA A 165 -14.38 3.70 -2.73
CA ALA A 165 -15.53 4.20 -3.48
C ALA A 165 -15.09 4.63 -4.88
N SER A 166 -16.01 4.69 -5.83
CA SER A 166 -15.75 5.19 -7.19
C SER A 166 -16.94 5.97 -7.75
N MET A 167 -16.67 6.85 -8.71
CA MET A 167 -17.69 7.61 -9.42
C MET A 167 -17.31 7.78 -10.88
N VAL A 168 -18.27 7.60 -11.78
CA VAL A 168 -18.16 7.92 -13.19
C VAL A 168 -18.52 9.38 -13.39
N ILE A 169 -17.63 10.13 -14.03
CA ILE A 169 -17.83 11.53 -14.39
C ILE A 169 -18.16 11.60 -15.88
N GLU A 170 -19.21 12.33 -16.24
CA GLU A 170 -19.52 12.63 -17.64
C GLU A 170 -18.47 13.63 -18.18
N GLY A 171 -17.87 13.30 -19.31
CA GLY A 171 -16.86 14.12 -19.98
C GLY A 171 -17.45 15.17 -20.91
#